data_AF-A0A2S9KA60-F1
#
_entry.id   AF-A0A2S9KA60-F1
#
_cell.length_a   1.000
_cell.length_b   1.000
_cell.length_c   1.000
_cell.angle_alpha   90.00
_cell.angle_beta   90.00
_cell.angle_gamma   90.00
#
_symmetry.space_group_name_H-M   'P 1'
#
loop_
_entity.id
_entity.type
_entity.pdbx_description
1 polymer ?
#
loop_
_entity_poly.entity_id
_entity_poly.type
_entity_poly.pdbx_seq_one_letter_code
_entity_poly.pdbx_strand_id
1 'polypeptide(L)'
;MEQAFGAQATSENAPSQDVLAKLIQHFPARAIWRAVLAQRAGFAAPYPAGGQWLERVGWVHEHPEEFDELLLQIDRQLEEQDVTLVVLFDALDRLAEDWQRIRPLAKGLLQIALDLRATRRIRFKIFLRPDILQDREIVGFPDASKLLARKAALTWRRADLYALLFQCLGNAERYGQAFRGLTQHTGLLWKRSEPAQAWLLPGPMRTDEHLQESVFALLAGKAMAAGPSGFKRGKPYTWLVNHLLDSLDQVSPRSFFAALRQAADETPDDHPLAIDYRMIAKGVQSASQIRVDEVTTEDYPWVDLVMRPLRGRLTVPCAAQDIQELWRIDGTLESLLDKLHSSSGVKLPPQHLSEGHAGVLADLESLGLLKRLDDQRIQMPDVYRIAFGLGRRGGVKPLK
;
A
#
# COMPACT_ATOMS: atom_id res chain seq x y z
N MET A 1 16.63 9.64 13.63
CA MET A 1 15.68 8.60 13.19
C MET A 1 16.51 7.47 12.67
N GLU A 2 16.30 6.27 13.18
CA GLU A 2 17.12 5.11 12.86
C GLU A 2 16.26 4.01 12.25
N GLN A 3 16.66 3.51 11.09
CA GLN A 3 15.93 2.43 10.42
C GLN A 3 16.32 1.09 11.05
N ALA A 4 15.36 0.41 11.68
CA ALA A 4 15.56 -0.93 12.22
C ALA A 4 15.27 -2.00 11.20
N PHE A 5 14.09 -2.02 10.58
CA PHE A 5 13.71 -3.06 9.60
C PHE A 5 13.13 -2.43 8.33
N GLY A 6 13.44 -3.02 7.17
CA GLY A 6 13.02 -2.54 5.85
C GLY A 6 13.80 -3.23 4.72
N ALA A 7 13.84 -2.63 3.52
CA ALA A 7 14.69 -3.10 2.41
C ALA A 7 16.19 -2.87 2.72
N GLN A 8 16.77 -3.73 3.54
CA GLN A 8 18.18 -3.65 3.96
C GLN A 8 19.00 -4.72 3.26
N ALA A 9 20.21 -4.37 2.82
CA ALA A 9 21.12 -5.30 2.17
C ALA A 9 21.89 -6.17 3.18
N THR A 10 21.91 -5.82 4.47
CA THR A 10 22.72 -6.47 5.50
C THR A 10 21.91 -6.75 6.77
N SER A 11 22.35 -7.75 7.53
CA SER A 11 21.80 -8.09 8.85
C SER A 11 22.49 -7.33 9.99
N GLU A 12 23.04 -6.14 9.75
CA GLU A 12 23.80 -5.42 10.78
C GLU A 12 22.86 -4.79 11.83
N ASN A 13 21.80 -4.14 11.34
CA ASN A 13 20.91 -3.30 12.12
C ASN A 13 19.63 -4.02 12.57
N ALA A 14 19.19 -5.01 11.81
CA ALA A 14 18.17 -5.99 12.17
C ALA A 14 18.46 -7.33 11.48
N PRO A 15 17.88 -8.45 11.95
CA PRO A 15 18.01 -9.72 11.26
C PRO A 15 17.38 -9.67 9.86
N SER A 16 18.05 -10.21 8.85
CA SER A 16 17.44 -10.48 7.54
C SER A 16 16.32 -11.51 7.63
N GLN A 17 15.53 -11.66 6.57
CA GLN A 17 14.44 -12.65 6.49
C GLN A 17 14.91 -14.08 6.83
N ASP A 18 16.06 -14.52 6.30
CA ASP A 18 16.63 -15.85 6.60
C ASP A 18 17.05 -15.98 8.07
N VAL A 19 17.59 -14.91 8.65
CA VAL A 19 17.97 -14.90 10.07
C VAL A 19 16.71 -14.92 10.94
N LEU A 20 15.67 -14.15 10.61
CA LEU A 20 14.36 -14.19 11.28
C LEU A 20 13.77 -15.60 11.24
N ALA A 21 13.82 -16.26 10.08
CA ALA A 21 13.31 -17.62 9.92
C ALA A 21 14.01 -18.64 10.82
N LYS A 22 15.31 -18.45 11.12
CA LYS A 22 16.06 -19.28 12.09
C LYS A 22 15.76 -18.90 13.53
N LEU A 23 15.73 -17.61 13.84
CA LEU A 23 15.54 -17.11 15.21
C LEU A 23 14.17 -17.49 15.76
N ILE A 24 13.11 -17.38 14.96
CA ILE A 24 11.74 -17.64 15.39
C ILE A 24 11.48 -19.12 15.74
N GLN A 25 12.34 -20.03 15.30
CA GLN A 25 12.29 -21.44 15.67
C GLN A 25 12.78 -21.68 17.11
N HIS A 26 13.62 -20.80 17.63
CA HIS A 26 14.30 -20.96 18.93
C HIS A 26 13.81 -19.97 19.98
N PHE A 27 13.34 -18.80 19.56
CA PHE A 27 13.02 -17.71 20.46
C PHE A 27 11.64 -17.10 20.16
N PRO A 28 10.93 -16.59 21.18
CA PRO A 28 9.71 -15.85 20.97
C PRO A 28 10.00 -14.55 20.20
N ALA A 29 9.09 -14.16 19.30
CA ALA A 29 9.23 -12.96 18.47
C ALA A 29 9.51 -11.68 19.28
N ARG A 30 8.96 -11.56 20.50
CA ARG A 30 9.25 -10.43 21.40
C ARG A 30 10.74 -10.33 21.75
N ALA A 31 11.44 -11.43 21.98
CA ALA A 31 12.87 -11.43 22.28
C ALA A 31 13.68 -10.94 21.08
N ILE A 32 13.28 -11.34 19.87
CA ILE A 32 13.90 -10.87 18.61
C ILE A 32 13.80 -9.34 18.53
N TRP A 33 12.60 -8.78 18.73
CA TRP A 33 12.41 -7.33 18.62
C TRP A 33 13.03 -6.53 19.77
N ARG A 34 13.12 -7.11 20.97
CA ARG A 34 13.89 -6.51 22.07
C ARG A 34 15.39 -6.49 21.75
N ALA A 35 15.94 -7.53 21.13
CA ALA A 35 17.33 -7.51 20.68
C ALA A 35 17.57 -6.47 19.57
N VAL A 36 16.63 -6.30 18.64
CA VAL A 36 16.68 -5.21 17.64
C VAL A 36 16.66 -3.85 18.32
N LEU A 37 15.77 -3.66 19.31
CA LEU A 37 15.73 -2.44 20.11
C LEU A 37 17.04 -2.18 20.85
N ALA A 38 17.60 -3.17 21.55
CA ALA A 38 18.88 -3.04 22.26
C ALA A 38 20.01 -2.62 21.32
N GLN A 39 20.08 -3.24 20.14
CA GLN A 39 21.07 -2.88 19.12
C GLN A 39 20.91 -1.43 18.65
N ARG A 40 19.67 -0.97 18.41
CA ARG A 40 19.41 0.43 17.98
C ARG A 40 19.55 1.44 19.10
N ALA A 41 19.29 1.04 20.34
CA ALA A 41 19.46 1.86 21.53
C ALA A 41 20.94 1.97 21.94
N GLY A 42 21.84 1.21 21.30
CA GLY A 42 23.27 1.25 21.58
C GLY A 42 23.62 0.59 22.92
N PHE A 43 22.93 -0.48 23.30
CA PHE A 43 23.24 -1.21 24.52
C PHE A 43 24.70 -1.69 24.51
N ALA A 44 25.38 -1.51 25.64
CA ALA A 44 26.75 -1.96 25.86
C ALA A 44 26.79 -3.21 26.75
N ALA A 45 27.99 -3.65 27.13
CA ALA A 45 28.16 -4.78 28.05
C ALA A 45 27.27 -4.61 29.31
N PRO A 46 26.59 -5.68 29.76
CA PRO A 46 26.77 -7.09 29.37
C PRO A 46 26.08 -7.54 28.07
N TYR A 47 25.29 -6.68 27.40
CA TYR A 47 24.67 -7.03 26.12
C TYR A 47 25.73 -7.29 25.03
N PRO A 48 25.65 -8.41 24.27
CA PRO A 48 26.65 -8.76 23.25
C PRO A 48 26.44 -7.97 21.94
N ALA A 49 26.64 -6.65 21.97
CA ALA A 49 26.42 -5.75 20.82
C ALA A 49 27.27 -6.11 19.59
N GLY A 50 28.47 -6.67 19.79
CA GLY A 50 29.35 -7.16 18.72
C GLY A 50 29.06 -8.60 18.26
N GLY A 51 28.19 -9.32 18.98
CA GLY A 51 27.85 -10.72 18.71
C GLY A 51 26.91 -10.91 17.52
N GLN A 52 26.62 -12.17 17.19
CA GLN A 52 25.61 -12.50 16.17
C GLN A 52 24.18 -12.35 16.71
N TRP A 53 23.17 -12.31 15.84
CA TRP A 53 21.78 -12.20 16.27
C TRP A 53 21.33 -13.32 17.20
N LEU A 54 21.83 -14.54 17.04
CA LEU A 54 21.50 -15.64 17.94
C LEU A 54 21.92 -15.34 19.38
N GLU A 55 23.13 -14.81 19.56
CA GLU A 55 23.69 -14.42 20.87
C GLU A 55 22.93 -13.22 21.45
N ARG A 56 22.65 -12.20 20.63
CA ARG A 56 21.89 -11.00 21.03
C ARG A 56 20.49 -11.36 21.51
N VAL A 57 19.79 -12.21 20.76
CA VAL A 57 18.42 -12.64 21.10
C VAL A 57 18.43 -13.58 22.30
N GLY A 58 19.40 -14.49 22.38
CA GLY A 58 19.61 -15.35 23.54
C GLY A 58 19.82 -14.55 24.82
N TRP A 59 20.73 -13.58 24.80
CA TRP A 59 21.00 -12.74 25.98
C TRP A 59 19.75 -12.02 26.47
N VAL A 60 19.01 -11.36 25.58
CA VAL A 60 17.77 -10.64 25.92
C VAL A 60 16.67 -11.58 26.42
N HIS A 61 16.66 -12.82 25.96
CA HIS A 61 15.71 -13.83 26.42
C HIS A 61 16.03 -14.33 27.84
N GLU A 62 17.32 -14.51 28.13
CA GLU A 62 17.83 -15.08 29.39
C GLU A 62 17.98 -14.03 30.51
N HIS A 63 18.19 -12.75 30.17
CA HIS A 63 18.47 -11.66 31.13
C HIS A 63 17.42 -10.53 31.06
N PRO A 64 16.14 -10.78 31.38
CA PRO A 64 15.07 -9.80 31.22
C PRO A 64 15.20 -8.58 32.15
N GLU A 65 15.66 -8.77 33.39
CA GLU A 65 15.81 -7.67 34.36
C GLU A 65 16.97 -6.73 33.95
N GLU A 66 18.11 -7.29 33.55
CA GLU A 66 19.25 -6.51 33.04
C GLU A 66 18.88 -5.74 31.77
N PHE A 67 18.07 -6.33 30.89
CA PHE A 67 17.54 -5.62 29.73
C PHE A 67 16.70 -4.41 30.13
N ASP A 68 15.79 -4.56 31.10
CA ASP A 68 14.91 -3.49 31.55
C ASP A 68 15.70 -2.36 32.25
N GLU A 69 16.73 -2.71 33.02
CA GLU A 69 17.65 -1.73 33.65
C GLU A 69 18.41 -0.92 32.60
N LEU A 70 19.02 -1.59 31.61
CA LEU A 70 19.72 -0.92 30.51
C LEU A 70 18.78 -0.03 29.70
N LEU A 71 17.55 -0.50 29.42
CA LEU A 71 16.55 0.30 28.70
C LEU A 71 16.19 1.59 29.46
N LEU A 72 16.02 1.48 30.78
CA LEU A 72 15.71 2.63 31.63
C LEU A 72 16.88 3.63 31.71
N GLN A 73 18.11 3.12 31.76
CA GLN A 73 19.31 3.97 31.72
C GLN A 73 19.41 4.76 30.41
N ILE A 74 19.23 4.10 29.27
CA ILE A 74 19.24 4.76 27.96
C ILE A 74 18.10 5.77 27.83
N ASP A 75 16.89 5.44 28.28
CA ASP A 75 15.76 6.37 28.24
C ASP A 75 16.02 7.65 29.06
N ARG A 76 16.62 7.52 30.25
CA ARG A 76 17.03 8.67 31.07
C ARG A 76 18.13 9.49 30.41
N GLN A 77 19.14 8.84 29.84
CA GLN A 77 20.21 9.52 29.13
C GLN A 77 19.68 10.33 27.95
N LEU A 78 18.77 9.76 27.15
CA LEU A 78 18.12 10.45 26.04
C LEU A 78 17.27 11.64 26.54
N GLU A 79 16.62 11.51 27.69
CA GLU A 79 15.84 12.59 28.31
C GLU A 79 16.75 13.75 28.73
N GLU A 80 17.88 13.46 29.38
CA GLU A 80 18.88 14.46 29.78
C GLU A 80 19.48 15.19 28.57
N GLN A 81 19.61 14.51 27.44
CA GLN A 81 20.11 15.07 26.17
C GLN A 81 19.03 15.80 25.35
N ASP A 82 17.76 15.76 25.76
CA ASP A 82 16.59 16.21 24.99
C ASP A 82 16.49 15.58 23.58
N VAL A 83 16.99 14.36 23.42
CA VAL A 83 16.95 13.60 22.17
C VAL A 83 15.89 12.52 22.25
N THR A 84 15.19 12.25 21.14
CA THR A 84 14.25 11.13 21.04
C THR A 84 14.78 10.09 20.05
N LEU A 85 14.97 8.86 20.52
CA LEU A 85 15.26 7.71 19.66
C LEU A 85 13.97 7.22 19.01
N VAL A 86 13.86 7.41 17.70
CA VAL A 86 12.78 6.85 16.89
C VAL A 86 13.32 5.72 16.04
N VAL A 87 12.86 4.51 16.34
CA VAL A 87 13.20 3.28 15.62
C VAL A 87 12.11 2.98 14.60
N LEU A 88 12.48 2.99 13.32
CA LEU A 88 11.56 2.86 12.20
C LEU A 88 11.51 1.42 11.68
N PHE A 89 10.28 0.90 11.54
CA PHE A 89 9.98 -0.39 10.95
C PHE A 89 9.10 -0.20 9.73
N ASP A 90 9.56 -0.71 8.59
CA ASP A 90 8.87 -0.69 7.31
C ASP A 90 8.98 -2.03 6.59
N ALA A 91 8.19 -2.25 5.53
CA ALA A 91 8.15 -3.46 4.72
C ALA A 91 7.93 -4.76 5.52
N LEU A 92 6.97 -4.74 6.46
CA LEU A 92 6.68 -5.88 7.33
C LEU A 92 6.12 -7.11 6.56
N ASP A 93 5.64 -6.92 5.34
CA ASP A 93 5.32 -8.01 4.41
C ASP A 93 6.55 -8.83 3.99
N ARG A 94 7.77 -8.35 4.27
CA ARG A 94 9.03 -9.06 4.03
C ARG A 94 9.56 -9.81 5.26
N LEU A 95 8.80 -9.83 6.36
CA LEU A 95 9.19 -10.57 7.57
C LEU A 95 9.35 -12.08 7.32
N ALA A 96 8.47 -12.64 6.49
CA ALA A 96 8.52 -14.02 6.02
C ALA A 96 7.69 -14.13 4.73
N GLU A 97 7.53 -15.34 4.19
CA GLU A 97 6.77 -15.59 2.95
C GLU A 97 5.32 -16.05 3.21
N ASP A 98 4.99 -16.39 4.45
CA ASP A 98 3.68 -16.90 4.87
C ASP A 98 3.16 -16.26 6.16
N TRP A 99 1.85 -16.35 6.35
CA TRP A 99 1.17 -15.80 7.52
C TRP A 99 1.54 -16.50 8.83
N GLN A 100 1.88 -17.79 8.81
CA GLN A 100 2.25 -18.54 10.01
C GLN A 100 3.49 -17.95 10.69
N ARG A 101 4.45 -17.45 9.89
CA ARG A 101 5.65 -16.76 10.37
C ARG A 101 5.44 -15.25 10.53
N ILE A 102 4.70 -14.58 9.64
CA ILE A 102 4.45 -13.13 9.73
C ILE A 102 3.65 -12.78 10.99
N ARG A 103 2.60 -13.53 11.31
CA ARG A 103 1.70 -13.24 12.43
C ARG A 103 2.43 -13.11 13.78
N PRO A 104 3.21 -14.11 14.24
CA PRO A 104 3.95 -13.98 15.49
C PRO A 104 5.00 -12.86 15.47
N LEU A 105 5.68 -12.63 14.34
CA LEU A 105 6.65 -11.55 14.20
C LEU A 105 5.99 -10.17 14.31
N ALA A 106 4.96 -9.91 13.52
CA ALA A 106 4.23 -8.65 13.53
C ALA A 106 3.56 -8.41 14.90
N LYS A 107 2.92 -9.43 15.49
CA LYS A 107 2.34 -9.36 16.83
C LYS A 107 3.38 -9.00 17.88
N GLY A 108 4.53 -9.70 17.87
CA GLY A 108 5.62 -9.44 18.80
C GLY A 108 6.15 -8.01 18.70
N LEU A 109 6.27 -7.48 17.48
CA LEU A 109 6.71 -6.10 17.24
C LEU A 109 5.73 -5.09 17.84
N LEU A 110 4.43 -5.30 17.61
CA LEU A 110 3.38 -4.44 18.17
C LEU A 110 3.34 -4.51 19.70
N GLN A 111 3.56 -5.69 20.29
CA GLN A 111 3.67 -5.80 21.74
C GLN A 111 4.83 -4.98 22.30
N ILE A 112 6.03 -5.02 21.69
CA ILE A 112 7.15 -4.17 22.12
C ILE A 112 6.83 -2.69 21.92
N ALA A 113 6.16 -2.31 20.82
CA ALA A 113 5.72 -0.94 20.62
C ALA A 113 4.75 -0.46 21.71
N LEU A 114 3.90 -1.35 22.23
CA LEU A 114 3.01 -1.06 23.36
C LEU A 114 3.80 -0.87 24.65
N ASP A 115 4.75 -1.76 24.95
CA ASP A 115 5.60 -1.71 26.14
C ASP A 115 6.39 -0.39 26.19
N LEU A 116 6.95 0.02 25.05
CA LEU A 116 7.73 1.25 24.92
C LEU A 116 6.95 2.54 25.22
N ARG A 117 5.62 2.49 25.32
CA ARG A 117 4.83 3.65 25.77
C ARG A 117 5.18 4.09 27.20
N ALA A 118 5.79 3.21 28.01
CA ALA A 118 6.24 3.53 29.36
C ALA A 118 7.53 4.38 29.36
N THR A 119 8.33 4.33 28.29
CA THR A 119 9.56 5.14 28.14
C THR A 119 9.20 6.59 27.77
N ARG A 120 10.11 7.54 27.92
CA ARG A 120 9.89 8.96 27.55
C ARG A 120 10.42 9.30 26.17
N ARG A 121 11.60 8.80 25.82
CA ARG A 121 12.37 9.18 24.64
C ARG A 121 12.62 8.06 23.64
N ILE A 122 12.14 6.85 23.88
CA ILE A 122 12.28 5.72 22.95
C ILE A 122 10.94 5.41 22.29
N ARG A 123 10.86 5.46 20.96
CA ARG A 123 9.60 5.26 20.21
C ARG A 123 9.78 4.38 19.00
N PHE A 124 8.81 3.51 18.77
CA PHE A 124 8.67 2.79 17.51
C PHE A 124 7.78 3.56 16.54
N LYS A 125 8.22 3.70 15.30
CA LYS A 125 7.42 4.17 14.18
C LYS A 125 7.25 3.01 13.20
N ILE A 126 6.05 2.44 13.16
CA ILE A 126 5.76 1.22 12.41
C ILE A 126 4.86 1.55 11.23
N PHE A 127 5.29 1.21 10.02
CA PHE A 127 4.49 1.24 8.80
C PHE A 127 3.90 -0.15 8.58
N LEU A 128 2.57 -0.23 8.57
CA LEU A 128 1.82 -1.47 8.41
C LEU A 128 0.94 -1.36 7.18
N ARG A 129 0.92 -2.44 6.39
CA ARG A 129 -0.07 -2.59 5.34
C ARG A 129 -1.46 -2.80 5.96
N PRO A 130 -2.55 -2.35 5.32
CA PRO A 130 -3.91 -2.51 5.83
C PRO A 130 -4.30 -3.97 6.10
N ASP A 131 -3.88 -4.92 5.28
CA ASP A 131 -4.19 -6.35 5.42
C ASP A 131 -3.54 -6.96 6.67
N ILE A 132 -2.30 -6.59 6.99
CA ILE A 132 -1.63 -6.97 8.25
C ILE A 132 -2.37 -6.38 9.46
N LEU A 133 -2.83 -5.13 9.35
CA LEU A 133 -3.54 -4.44 10.43
C LEU A 133 -4.95 -5.01 10.69
N GLN A 134 -5.59 -5.59 9.66
CA GLN A 134 -6.91 -6.21 9.75
C GLN A 134 -6.87 -7.64 10.33
N ASP A 135 -5.71 -8.29 10.29
CA ASP A 135 -5.52 -9.64 10.83
C ASP A 135 -5.68 -9.66 12.36
N ARG A 136 -6.72 -10.35 12.83
CA ARG A 136 -7.06 -10.46 14.25
C ARG A 136 -6.03 -11.24 15.07
N GLU A 137 -5.25 -12.13 14.48
CA GLU A 137 -4.20 -12.85 15.20
C GLU A 137 -3.03 -11.92 15.54
N ILE A 138 -2.78 -10.93 14.67
CA ILE A 138 -1.73 -9.91 14.82
C ILE A 138 -2.12 -8.86 15.86
N VAL A 139 -3.35 -8.31 15.77
CA VAL A 139 -3.82 -7.26 16.69
C VAL A 139 -4.53 -7.81 17.94
N GLY A 140 -4.80 -9.12 18.00
CA GLY A 140 -5.49 -9.80 19.10
C GLY A 140 -4.57 -10.06 20.29
N PHE A 141 -4.14 -9.00 20.97
CA PHE A 141 -3.45 -9.08 22.26
C PHE A 141 -4.00 -8.03 23.23
N PRO A 142 -3.83 -8.23 24.55
CA PRO A 142 -4.30 -7.28 25.56
C PRO A 142 -3.81 -5.86 25.26
N ASP A 143 -4.69 -4.87 25.45
CA ASP A 143 -4.38 -3.45 25.27
C ASP A 143 -3.95 -3.00 23.86
N ALA A 144 -4.07 -3.84 22.82
CA ALA A 144 -3.77 -3.45 21.44
C ALA A 144 -4.54 -2.18 20.99
N SER A 145 -5.75 -1.97 21.50
CA SER A 145 -6.56 -0.77 21.24
C SER A 145 -5.84 0.54 21.60
N LYS A 146 -4.95 0.53 22.59
CA LYS A 146 -4.15 1.71 22.99
C LYS A 146 -3.13 2.11 21.91
N LEU A 147 -2.62 1.14 21.14
CA LEU A 147 -1.79 1.41 19.96
C LEU A 147 -2.65 1.83 18.78
N LEU A 148 -3.71 1.07 18.48
CA LEU A 148 -4.57 1.29 17.32
C LEU A 148 -5.26 2.66 17.37
N ALA A 149 -5.59 3.19 18.55
CA ALA A 149 -6.17 4.52 18.72
C ALA A 149 -5.24 5.66 18.26
N ARG A 150 -3.94 5.42 18.10
CA ARG A 150 -2.93 6.40 17.65
C ARG A 150 -2.46 6.17 16.22
N LYS A 151 -3.11 5.28 15.47
CA LYS A 151 -2.75 5.02 14.07
C LYS A 151 -3.03 6.26 13.21
N ALA A 152 -2.15 6.53 12.26
CA ALA A 152 -2.38 7.50 11.20
C ALA A 152 -2.49 6.74 9.88
N ALA A 153 -3.59 6.92 9.16
CA ALA A 153 -3.76 6.32 7.84
C ALA A 153 -3.00 7.16 6.81
N LEU A 154 -2.19 6.49 5.99
CA LEU A 154 -1.52 7.10 4.84
C LEU A 154 -2.35 6.77 3.60
N THR A 155 -3.13 7.75 3.14
CA THR A 155 -4.01 7.58 1.98
C THR A 155 -3.71 8.66 0.94
N TRP A 156 -3.76 8.27 -0.33
CA TRP A 156 -3.69 9.21 -1.44
C TRP A 156 -5.11 9.69 -1.76
N ARG A 157 -5.45 10.90 -1.32
CA ARG A 157 -6.71 11.53 -1.72
C ARG A 157 -6.58 12.02 -3.16
N ARG A 158 -7.71 12.27 -3.82
CA ARG A 158 -7.73 12.88 -5.16
C ARG A 158 -6.86 14.13 -5.21
N ALA A 159 -7.00 15.02 -4.23
CA ALA A 159 -6.20 16.23 -4.16
C ALA A 159 -4.70 15.98 -4.06
N ASP A 160 -4.27 14.93 -3.35
CA ASP A 160 -2.86 14.59 -3.19
C ASP A 160 -2.27 14.04 -4.50
N LEU A 161 -3.04 13.25 -5.28
CA LEU A 161 -2.64 12.75 -6.60
C LEU A 161 -2.40 13.89 -7.60
N TYR A 162 -3.32 14.85 -7.66
CA TYR A 162 -3.16 16.02 -8.53
C TYR A 162 -2.10 16.98 -8.03
N ALA A 163 -1.95 17.14 -6.71
CA ALA A 163 -0.84 17.91 -6.16
C ALA A 163 0.51 17.30 -6.57
N LEU A 164 0.65 15.97 -6.51
CA LEU A 164 1.84 15.27 -6.97
C LEU A 164 2.08 15.47 -8.47
N LEU A 165 1.04 15.32 -9.30
CA LEU A 165 1.12 15.60 -10.74
C LEU A 165 1.60 17.01 -11.03
N PHE A 166 0.97 18.02 -10.43
CA PHE A 166 1.30 19.41 -10.68
C PHE A 166 2.68 19.77 -10.16
N GLN A 167 3.09 19.22 -9.01
CA GLN A 167 4.46 19.36 -8.51
C GLN A 167 5.47 18.79 -9.52
N CYS A 168 5.21 17.63 -10.11
CA CYS A 168 6.06 17.05 -11.15
C CYS A 168 6.07 17.90 -12.43
N LEU A 169 4.90 18.26 -12.97
CA LEU A 169 4.78 19.08 -14.18
C LEU A 169 5.47 20.44 -14.01
N GLY A 170 5.27 21.11 -12.88
CA GLY A 170 5.90 22.38 -12.56
C GLY A 170 7.42 22.31 -12.40
N ASN A 171 8.00 21.12 -12.28
CA ASN A 171 9.45 20.90 -12.21
C ASN A 171 10.04 20.19 -13.43
N ALA A 172 9.23 19.90 -14.45
CA ALA A 172 9.72 19.28 -15.69
C ALA A 172 10.74 20.21 -16.39
N GLU A 173 11.84 19.65 -16.90
CA GLU A 173 12.92 20.41 -17.51
C GLU A 173 12.47 21.19 -18.75
N ARG A 174 11.79 20.51 -19.67
CA ARG A 174 11.43 21.08 -20.99
C ARG A 174 10.20 21.98 -20.94
N TYR A 175 9.22 21.67 -20.09
CA TYR A 175 7.90 22.33 -20.11
C TYR A 175 7.42 22.83 -18.74
N GLY A 176 8.24 22.73 -17.69
CA GLY A 176 7.82 23.18 -16.37
C GLY A 176 7.56 24.67 -16.29
N GLN A 177 8.33 25.50 -16.99
CA GLN A 177 8.05 26.95 -17.06
C GLN A 177 6.71 27.24 -17.73
N ALA A 178 6.37 26.55 -18.82
CA ALA A 178 5.09 26.70 -19.50
C ALA A 178 3.93 26.29 -18.59
N PHE A 179 4.05 25.17 -17.87
CA PHE A 179 3.04 24.75 -16.90
C PHE A 179 2.86 25.77 -15.76
N ARG A 180 3.97 26.26 -15.17
CA ARG A 180 3.89 27.33 -14.16
C ARG A 180 3.23 28.60 -14.71
N GLY A 181 3.53 28.98 -15.95
CA GLY A 181 2.90 30.08 -16.68
C GLY A 181 1.39 29.89 -16.84
N LEU A 182 0.95 28.70 -17.24
CA LEU A 182 -0.46 28.33 -17.39
C LEU A 182 -1.24 28.47 -16.07
N THR A 183 -0.59 28.24 -14.93
CA THR A 183 -1.22 28.43 -13.62
C THR A 183 -1.30 29.89 -13.15
N GLN A 184 -0.66 30.87 -13.82
CA GLN A 184 -0.64 32.27 -13.37
C GLN A 184 -2.03 32.91 -13.28
N HIS A 185 -2.98 32.49 -14.13
CA HIS A 185 -4.36 32.97 -14.10
C HIS A 185 -5.09 32.65 -12.78
N THR A 186 -4.52 31.77 -11.93
CA THR A 186 -5.04 31.45 -10.61
C THR A 186 -4.67 32.51 -9.56
N GLY A 187 -3.79 33.45 -9.91
CA GLY A 187 -3.21 34.43 -8.98
C GLY A 187 -2.15 33.84 -8.05
N LEU A 188 -1.78 32.57 -8.22
CA LEU A 188 -0.82 31.89 -7.35
C LEU A 188 0.59 31.90 -7.93
N LEU A 189 1.58 32.11 -7.05
CA LEU A 189 2.99 32.20 -7.40
C LEU A 189 3.74 30.96 -6.97
N TRP A 190 4.49 30.39 -7.91
CA TRP A 190 5.47 29.35 -7.64
C TRP A 190 6.72 29.97 -7.02
N LYS A 191 7.22 29.35 -5.95
CA LYS A 191 8.44 29.78 -5.26
C LYS A 191 9.53 28.73 -5.44
N ARG A 192 10.77 29.16 -5.66
CA ARG A 192 11.90 28.24 -5.70
C ARG A 192 12.37 27.96 -4.28
N SER A 193 12.52 26.68 -3.94
CA SER A 193 13.15 26.23 -2.70
C SER A 193 14.65 26.20 -2.91
N GLU A 194 15.41 26.96 -2.12
CA GLU A 194 16.88 26.95 -2.21
C GLU A 194 17.51 25.59 -1.84
N PRO A 195 17.08 24.90 -0.76
CA PRO A 195 17.68 23.61 -0.38
C PRO A 195 17.50 22.49 -1.40
N ALA A 196 16.36 22.48 -2.11
CA ALA A 196 16.02 21.43 -3.07
C ALA A 196 16.21 21.86 -4.53
N GLN A 197 16.55 23.13 -4.77
CA GLN A 197 16.57 23.80 -6.08
C GLN A 197 15.31 23.63 -6.94
N ALA A 198 14.20 23.19 -6.34
CA ALA A 198 12.94 22.85 -7.00
C ALA A 198 11.88 23.94 -6.81
N TRP A 199 10.93 24.01 -7.73
CA TRP A 199 9.74 24.86 -7.64
C TRP A 199 8.71 24.22 -6.73
N LEU A 200 8.23 24.96 -5.74
CA LEU A 200 7.21 24.52 -4.80
C LEU A 200 5.82 24.78 -5.36
N LEU A 201 4.99 23.74 -5.38
CA LEU A 201 3.56 23.86 -5.68
C LEU A 201 2.90 24.82 -4.66
N PRO A 202 2.16 25.86 -5.12
CA PRO A 202 1.46 26.78 -4.25
C PRO A 202 0.51 26.08 -3.28
N GLY A 203 0.41 26.60 -2.05
CA GLY A 203 -0.36 26.00 -0.96
C GLY A 203 -1.80 25.59 -1.35
N PRO A 204 -2.61 26.50 -1.92
CA PRO A 204 -3.97 26.16 -2.34
C PRO A 204 -4.03 25.02 -3.37
N MET A 205 -3.08 24.95 -4.31
CA MET A 205 -3.02 23.88 -5.31
C MET A 205 -2.67 22.50 -4.71
N ARG A 206 -2.33 22.41 -3.42
CA ARG A 206 -2.10 21.13 -2.74
C ARG A 206 -3.38 20.48 -2.24
N THR A 207 -4.45 21.27 -2.03
CA THR A 207 -5.64 20.80 -1.30
C THR A 207 -6.97 21.26 -1.89
N ASP A 208 -7.01 22.37 -2.63
CA ASP A 208 -8.25 22.91 -3.21
C ASP A 208 -8.60 22.16 -4.50
N GLU A 209 -9.56 21.24 -4.42
CA GLU A 209 -9.99 20.44 -5.57
C GLU A 209 -10.66 21.29 -6.67
N HIS A 210 -11.33 22.40 -6.35
CA HIS A 210 -11.94 23.26 -7.37
C HIS A 210 -10.87 23.96 -8.20
N LEU A 211 -9.83 24.45 -7.53
CA LEU A 211 -8.68 25.03 -8.18
C LEU A 211 -7.94 23.98 -9.01
N GLN A 212 -7.67 22.80 -8.45
CA GLN A 212 -6.99 21.72 -9.16
C GLN A 212 -7.78 21.26 -10.38
N GLU A 213 -9.11 21.13 -10.27
CA GLU A 213 -10.00 20.83 -11.39
C GLU A 213 -9.90 21.90 -12.48
N SER A 214 -9.90 23.19 -12.11
CA SER A 214 -9.79 24.28 -13.08
C SER A 214 -8.48 24.25 -13.85
N VAL A 215 -7.36 23.94 -13.18
CA VAL A 215 -6.04 23.80 -13.81
C VAL A 215 -6.01 22.56 -14.70
N PHE A 216 -6.52 21.42 -14.23
CA PHE A 216 -6.54 20.20 -15.03
C PHE A 216 -7.45 20.32 -16.27
N ALA A 217 -8.53 21.11 -16.19
CA ALA A 217 -9.38 21.39 -17.33
C ALA A 217 -8.68 22.14 -18.48
N LEU A 218 -7.57 22.84 -18.20
CA LEU A 218 -6.74 23.46 -19.24
C LEU A 218 -5.87 22.42 -19.96
N LEU A 219 -5.60 21.27 -19.34
CA LEU A 219 -4.82 20.18 -19.92
C LEU A 219 -5.71 19.17 -20.66
N ALA A 220 -6.88 18.86 -20.10
CA ALA A 220 -7.73 17.75 -20.53
C ALA A 220 -9.16 18.14 -20.93
N GLY A 221 -9.53 19.42 -20.80
CA GLY A 221 -10.87 19.91 -21.06
C GLY A 221 -11.83 19.72 -19.87
N LYS A 222 -13.07 20.19 -20.04
CA LYS A 222 -14.08 20.23 -18.97
C LYS A 222 -15.00 19.00 -18.92
N ALA A 223 -14.95 18.13 -19.92
CA ALA A 223 -15.91 17.05 -20.08
C ALA A 223 -15.27 15.80 -20.73
N MET A 224 -15.72 14.62 -20.32
CA MET A 224 -15.35 13.32 -20.88
C MET A 224 -16.11 12.96 -22.17
N ALA A 225 -16.68 13.95 -22.85
CA ALA A 225 -17.37 13.77 -24.12
C ALA A 225 -17.45 15.10 -24.89
N ALA A 226 -17.48 15.00 -26.21
CA ALA A 226 -17.71 16.13 -27.11
C ALA A 226 -19.17 16.61 -27.06
N GLY A 227 -19.37 17.85 -27.49
CA GLY A 227 -20.68 18.45 -27.73
C GLY A 227 -21.40 19.01 -26.50
N PRO A 228 -22.61 19.58 -26.70
CA PRO A 228 -23.30 20.38 -25.69
C PRO A 228 -23.70 19.60 -24.43
N SER A 229 -23.90 18.29 -24.54
CA SER A 229 -24.29 17.40 -23.45
C SER A 229 -23.11 16.66 -22.80
N GLY A 230 -21.87 16.96 -23.24
CA GLY A 230 -20.67 16.25 -22.79
C GLY A 230 -20.44 16.33 -21.28
N PHE A 231 -20.86 17.42 -20.63
CA PHE A 231 -20.79 17.59 -19.18
C PHE A 231 -21.50 16.49 -18.38
N LYS A 232 -22.49 15.81 -18.97
CA LYS A 232 -23.20 14.68 -18.35
C LYS A 232 -22.36 13.42 -18.21
N ARG A 233 -21.24 13.31 -18.96
CA ARG A 233 -20.34 12.15 -18.95
C ARG A 233 -19.24 12.25 -17.89
N GLY A 234 -19.26 13.32 -17.09
CA GLY A 234 -18.29 13.58 -16.04
C GLY A 234 -17.15 14.50 -16.50
N LYS A 235 -16.41 15.02 -15.52
CA LYS A 235 -15.26 15.90 -15.72
C LYS A 235 -13.99 15.05 -15.67
N PRO A 236 -12.97 15.29 -16.53
CA PRO A 236 -11.73 14.51 -16.49
C PRO A 236 -11.10 14.41 -15.10
N TYR A 237 -11.10 15.52 -14.36
CA TYR A 237 -10.55 15.61 -13.00
C TYR A 237 -11.10 14.54 -12.04
N THR A 238 -12.43 14.41 -11.96
CA THR A 238 -13.09 13.44 -11.09
C THR A 238 -13.19 12.06 -11.74
N TRP A 239 -13.48 12.01 -13.04
CA TRP A 239 -13.69 10.78 -13.78
C TRP A 239 -12.47 9.86 -13.73
N LEU A 240 -11.27 10.40 -13.98
CA LEU A 240 -10.03 9.63 -13.99
C LEU A 240 -9.82 8.88 -12.67
N VAL A 241 -9.85 9.60 -11.55
CA VAL A 241 -9.62 9.01 -10.23
C VAL A 241 -10.71 8.01 -9.89
N ASN A 242 -11.97 8.32 -10.18
CA ASN A 242 -13.09 7.43 -9.87
C ASN A 242 -13.01 6.07 -10.60
N HIS A 243 -12.39 6.00 -11.78
CA HIS A 243 -12.22 4.74 -12.52
C HIS A 243 -10.94 3.99 -12.15
N LEU A 244 -10.07 4.60 -11.35
CA LEU A 244 -8.87 3.96 -10.79
C LEU A 244 -9.05 3.49 -9.35
N LEU A 245 -10.16 3.87 -8.69
CA LEU A 245 -10.47 3.45 -7.32
C LEU A 245 -10.63 1.94 -7.22
N ASP A 246 -10.05 1.36 -6.17
CA ASP A 246 -10.42 0.04 -5.68
C ASP A 246 -11.66 0.08 -4.76
N SER A 247 -12.02 -1.05 -4.17
CA SER A 247 -13.19 -1.17 -3.28
C SER A 247 -12.98 -0.54 -1.90
N LEU A 248 -11.73 -0.20 -1.57
CA LEU A 248 -11.34 0.50 -0.35
C LEU A 248 -11.17 2.01 -0.58
N ASP A 249 -11.63 2.51 -1.73
CA ASP A 249 -11.54 3.91 -2.15
C ASP A 249 -10.08 4.41 -2.26
N GLN A 250 -9.15 3.54 -2.67
CA GLN A 250 -7.74 3.87 -2.84
C GLN A 250 -7.34 3.91 -4.33
N VAL A 251 -6.41 4.81 -4.64
CA VAL A 251 -5.71 4.89 -5.93
C VAL A 251 -4.22 5.02 -5.68
N SER A 252 -3.42 4.18 -6.34
CA SER A 252 -1.96 4.32 -6.27
C SER A 252 -1.48 5.48 -7.17
N PRO A 253 -0.46 6.25 -6.77
CA PRO A 253 0.18 7.21 -7.66
C PRO A 253 0.63 6.56 -8.97
N ARG A 254 1.11 5.31 -8.91
CA ARG A 254 1.61 4.57 -10.06
C ARG A 254 0.53 4.38 -11.14
N SER A 255 -0.65 3.87 -10.77
CA SER A 255 -1.77 3.70 -11.71
C SER A 255 -2.28 5.05 -12.22
N PHE A 256 -2.32 6.08 -11.37
CA PHE A 256 -2.72 7.42 -11.77
C PHE A 256 -1.78 8.05 -12.81
N PHE A 257 -0.47 8.00 -12.57
CA PHE A 257 0.52 8.49 -13.51
C PHE A 257 0.60 7.64 -14.79
N ALA A 258 0.47 6.32 -14.69
CA ALA A 258 0.44 5.45 -15.86
C ALA A 258 -0.73 5.78 -16.78
N ALA A 259 -1.93 6.00 -16.22
CA ALA A 259 -3.10 6.40 -16.99
C ALA A 259 -2.88 7.74 -17.71
N LEU A 260 -2.35 8.74 -17.01
CA LEU A 260 -2.08 10.05 -17.60
C LEU A 260 -0.95 10.03 -18.63
N ARG A 261 0.10 9.27 -18.39
CA ARG A 261 1.20 9.08 -19.32
C ARG A 261 0.70 8.46 -20.62
N GLN A 262 -0.02 7.34 -20.53
CA GLN A 262 -0.61 6.69 -21.70
C GLN A 262 -1.56 7.63 -22.44
N ALA A 263 -2.38 8.40 -21.71
CA ALA A 263 -3.31 9.35 -22.29
C ALA A 263 -2.57 10.46 -23.05
N ALA A 264 -1.48 10.99 -22.49
CA ALA A 264 -0.65 12.00 -23.15
C ALA A 264 0.09 11.44 -24.37
N ASP A 265 0.69 10.25 -24.24
CA ASP A 265 1.44 9.60 -25.33
C ASP A 265 0.54 9.20 -26.52
N GLU A 266 -0.74 8.87 -26.28
CA GLU A 266 -1.70 8.57 -27.34
C GLU A 266 -2.51 9.80 -27.84
N THR A 267 -2.34 10.96 -27.21
CA THR A 267 -3.01 12.18 -27.67
C THR A 267 -2.36 12.63 -28.98
N PRO A 268 -3.13 12.81 -30.08
CA PRO A 268 -2.57 13.27 -31.35
C PRO A 268 -1.86 14.62 -31.22
N ASP A 269 -0.74 14.81 -31.92
CA ASP A 269 0.03 16.05 -31.89
C ASP A 269 -0.77 17.29 -32.34
N ASP A 270 -1.79 17.10 -33.18
CA ASP A 270 -2.67 18.16 -33.67
C ASP A 270 -3.89 18.40 -32.76
N HIS A 271 -4.02 17.66 -31.65
CA HIS A 271 -5.10 17.86 -30.70
C HIS A 271 -4.92 19.20 -29.96
N PRO A 272 -6.01 20.00 -29.78
CA PRO A 272 -5.90 21.37 -29.24
C PRO A 272 -5.50 21.44 -27.76
N LEU A 273 -5.56 20.33 -27.03
CA LEU A 273 -5.19 20.22 -25.62
C LEU A 273 -4.12 19.15 -25.43
N ALA A 274 -3.34 19.27 -24.35
CA ALA A 274 -2.26 18.34 -24.02
C ALA A 274 -2.74 16.89 -23.80
N ILE A 275 -4.00 16.70 -23.39
CA ILE A 275 -4.59 15.39 -23.19
C ILE A 275 -5.99 15.36 -23.83
N ASP A 276 -6.22 14.42 -24.75
CA ASP A 276 -7.55 14.10 -25.25
C ASP A 276 -8.31 13.25 -24.23
N TYR A 277 -9.53 13.66 -23.87
CA TYR A 277 -10.38 12.92 -22.94
C TYR A 277 -10.64 11.46 -23.38
N ARG A 278 -10.61 11.17 -24.69
CA ARG A 278 -10.74 9.82 -25.24
C ARG A 278 -9.54 8.96 -24.85
N MET A 279 -8.35 9.55 -24.80
CA MET A 279 -7.12 8.86 -24.43
C MET A 279 -7.00 8.67 -22.92
N ILE A 280 -7.67 9.49 -22.10
CA ILE A 280 -7.82 9.23 -20.65
C ILE A 280 -8.54 7.89 -20.42
N ALA A 281 -9.59 7.60 -21.19
CA ALA A 281 -10.31 6.34 -21.04
C ALA A 281 -9.44 5.12 -21.39
N LYS A 282 -8.60 5.22 -22.44
CA LYS A 282 -7.62 4.18 -22.77
C LYS A 282 -6.50 4.08 -21.73
N GLY A 283 -6.04 5.22 -21.23
CA GLY A 283 -5.03 5.27 -20.17
C GLY A 283 -5.48 4.53 -18.91
N VAL A 284 -6.75 4.68 -18.52
CA VAL A 284 -7.33 3.90 -17.42
C VAL A 284 -7.33 2.40 -17.70
N GLN A 285 -7.61 1.96 -18.93
CA GLN A 285 -7.55 0.54 -19.30
C GLN A 285 -6.12 0.00 -19.19
N SER A 286 -5.11 0.75 -19.63
CA SER A 286 -3.71 0.38 -19.48
C SER A 286 -3.27 0.36 -18.01
N ALA A 287 -3.66 1.37 -17.23
CA ALA A 287 -3.36 1.43 -15.80
C ALA A 287 -4.04 0.31 -15.00
N SER A 288 -5.21 -0.17 -15.44
CA SER A 288 -5.86 -1.36 -14.87
C SER A 288 -4.99 -2.61 -15.04
N GLN A 289 -4.34 -2.78 -16.19
CA GLN A 289 -3.43 -3.90 -16.40
C GLN A 289 -2.22 -3.82 -15.47
N ILE A 290 -1.58 -2.65 -15.37
CA ILE A 290 -0.46 -2.41 -14.45
C ILE A 290 -0.87 -2.73 -13.01
N ARG A 291 -2.07 -2.30 -12.59
CA ARG A 291 -2.54 -2.55 -11.24
C ARG A 291 -2.79 -4.04 -10.96
N VAL A 292 -3.33 -4.77 -11.92
CA VAL A 292 -3.49 -6.23 -11.81
C VAL A 292 -2.13 -6.92 -11.76
N ASP A 293 -1.18 -6.52 -12.61
CA ASP A 293 0.17 -7.11 -12.63
C ASP A 293 0.89 -6.89 -11.29
N GLU A 294 0.80 -5.69 -10.71
CA GLU A 294 1.30 -5.40 -9.36
C GLU A 294 0.71 -6.36 -8.31
N VAL A 295 -0.62 -6.47 -8.26
CA VAL A 295 -1.32 -7.30 -7.27
C VAL A 295 -0.99 -8.77 -7.47
N THR A 296 -0.93 -9.26 -8.71
CA THR A 296 -0.79 -10.69 -9.03
C THR A 296 0.66 -11.16 -9.15
N THR A 297 1.63 -10.26 -9.29
CA THR A 297 3.05 -10.65 -9.43
C THR A 297 3.85 -10.28 -8.19
N GLU A 298 3.60 -9.11 -7.60
CA GLU A 298 4.44 -8.57 -6.52
C GLU A 298 3.85 -8.83 -5.12
N ASP A 299 2.54 -8.64 -4.96
CA ASP A 299 1.88 -8.65 -3.65
C ASP A 299 1.25 -9.99 -3.29
N TYR A 300 0.35 -10.50 -4.14
CA TYR A 300 -0.52 -11.66 -3.85
C TYR A 300 -0.65 -12.58 -5.07
N PRO A 301 0.35 -13.44 -5.35
CA PRO A 301 0.33 -14.25 -6.57
C PRO A 301 -0.82 -15.26 -6.67
N TRP A 302 -1.45 -15.61 -5.56
CA TRP A 302 -2.64 -16.46 -5.56
C TRP A 302 -3.86 -15.79 -6.21
N VAL A 303 -3.90 -14.45 -6.28
CA VAL A 303 -5.03 -13.70 -6.86
C VAL A 303 -5.22 -14.08 -8.33
N ASP A 304 -4.13 -14.22 -9.10
CA ASP A 304 -4.24 -14.63 -10.50
C ASP A 304 -4.86 -16.03 -10.64
N LEU A 305 -4.52 -16.96 -9.73
CA LEU A 305 -5.06 -18.32 -9.75
C LEU A 305 -6.58 -18.34 -9.56
N VAL A 306 -7.09 -17.51 -8.67
CA VAL A 306 -8.53 -17.45 -8.38
C VAL A 306 -9.29 -16.57 -9.38
N MET A 307 -8.62 -15.60 -9.99
CA MET A 307 -9.25 -14.71 -10.97
C MET A 307 -9.28 -15.29 -12.38
N ARG A 308 -8.30 -16.12 -12.76
CA ARG A 308 -8.21 -16.74 -14.10
C ARG A 308 -9.48 -17.50 -14.50
N PRO A 309 -10.12 -18.32 -13.64
CA PRO A 309 -11.38 -18.99 -13.97
C PRO A 309 -12.52 -18.01 -14.31
N LEU A 310 -12.55 -16.82 -13.72
CA LEU A 310 -13.67 -15.89 -13.87
C LEU A 310 -13.61 -15.09 -15.18
N ARG A 311 -12.42 -15.02 -15.80
CA ARG A 311 -12.15 -14.23 -16.99
C ARG A 311 -13.04 -14.63 -18.16
N GLY A 312 -13.80 -13.67 -18.70
CA GLY A 312 -14.71 -13.87 -19.83
C GLY A 312 -15.97 -14.70 -19.53
N ARG A 313 -16.09 -15.30 -18.33
CA ARG A 313 -17.25 -16.11 -17.92
C ARG A 313 -18.18 -15.38 -16.93
N LEU A 314 -17.65 -14.43 -16.17
CA LEU A 314 -18.41 -13.71 -15.15
C LEU A 314 -18.78 -12.28 -15.58
N THR A 315 -19.93 -11.80 -15.11
CA THR A 315 -20.40 -10.42 -15.30
C THR A 315 -20.90 -9.85 -13.98
N VAL A 316 -20.35 -8.72 -13.54
CA VAL A 316 -20.70 -8.06 -12.26
C VAL A 316 -21.70 -6.91 -12.44
N PRO A 317 -22.59 -6.61 -11.47
CA PRO A 317 -22.75 -7.31 -10.19
C PRO A 317 -23.33 -8.73 -10.35
N CYS A 318 -22.82 -9.69 -9.58
CA CYS A 318 -23.25 -11.10 -9.60
C CYS A 318 -23.53 -11.62 -8.18
N ALA A 319 -24.13 -12.81 -8.07
CA ALA A 319 -24.25 -13.47 -6.77
C ALA A 319 -22.89 -14.07 -6.37
N ALA A 320 -22.62 -14.22 -5.08
CA ALA A 320 -21.40 -14.87 -4.61
C ALA A 320 -21.33 -16.34 -5.09
N GLN A 321 -22.47 -17.01 -5.16
CA GLN A 321 -22.58 -18.39 -5.64
C GLN A 321 -22.11 -18.54 -7.09
N ASP A 322 -22.31 -17.52 -7.94
CA ASP A 322 -21.86 -17.56 -9.34
C ASP A 322 -20.32 -17.70 -9.44
N ILE A 323 -19.59 -17.05 -8.52
CA ILE A 323 -18.12 -17.14 -8.44
C ILE A 323 -17.71 -18.51 -7.90
N GLN A 324 -18.33 -18.93 -6.80
CA GLN A 324 -18.02 -20.19 -6.13
C GLN A 324 -18.26 -21.40 -7.04
N GLU A 325 -19.30 -21.35 -7.86
CA GLU A 325 -19.61 -22.41 -8.83
C GLU A 325 -18.54 -22.52 -9.92
N LEU A 326 -18.08 -21.38 -10.46
CA LEU A 326 -16.98 -21.39 -11.43
C LEU A 326 -15.67 -21.92 -10.81
N TRP A 327 -15.41 -21.58 -9.55
CA TRP A 327 -14.25 -22.12 -8.82
C TRP A 327 -14.34 -23.63 -8.58
N ARG A 328 -15.54 -24.14 -8.28
CA ARG A 328 -15.81 -25.56 -8.09
C ARG A 328 -15.65 -26.34 -9.39
N ILE A 329 -16.14 -25.82 -10.51
CA ILE A 329 -16.02 -26.45 -11.83
C ILE A 329 -14.54 -26.57 -12.25
N ASP A 330 -13.75 -25.53 -11.98
CA ASP A 330 -12.35 -25.47 -12.38
C ASP A 330 -11.38 -26.10 -11.35
N GLY A 331 -11.85 -26.55 -10.19
CA GLY A 331 -11.00 -27.08 -9.12
C GLY A 331 -9.98 -26.05 -8.60
N THR A 332 -10.40 -24.79 -8.51
CA THR A 332 -9.49 -23.65 -8.25
C THR A 332 -8.78 -23.75 -6.90
N LEU A 333 -9.51 -24.15 -5.85
CA LEU A 333 -8.96 -24.19 -4.50
C LEU A 333 -8.04 -25.38 -4.32
N GLU A 334 -8.36 -26.52 -4.93
CA GLU A 334 -7.51 -27.69 -5.00
C GLU A 334 -6.19 -27.35 -5.71
N SER A 335 -6.26 -26.69 -6.86
CA SER A 335 -5.06 -26.22 -7.59
C SER A 335 -4.22 -25.23 -6.78
N LEU A 336 -4.88 -24.36 -6.00
CA LEU A 336 -4.19 -23.43 -5.11
C LEU A 336 -3.47 -24.17 -3.97
N LEU A 337 -4.14 -25.15 -3.34
CA LEU A 337 -3.54 -25.99 -2.29
C LEU A 337 -2.35 -26.79 -2.83
N ASP A 338 -2.47 -27.39 -4.01
CA ASP A 338 -1.37 -28.13 -4.64
C ASP A 338 -0.15 -27.23 -4.91
N LYS A 339 -0.38 -25.98 -5.34
CA LYS A 339 0.71 -25.01 -5.53
C LYS A 339 1.38 -24.61 -4.22
N LEU A 340 0.62 -24.46 -3.15
CA LEU A 340 1.14 -24.18 -1.82
C LEU A 340 2.01 -25.33 -1.28
N HIS A 341 1.68 -26.57 -1.65
CA HIS A 341 2.45 -27.76 -1.24
C HIS A 341 3.68 -28.05 -2.13
N SER A 342 3.64 -27.72 -3.41
CA SER A 342 4.65 -28.11 -4.42
C SER A 342 5.75 -27.08 -4.68
N SER A 343 5.55 -25.82 -4.28
CA SER A 343 6.53 -24.75 -4.41
C SER A 343 6.97 -24.24 -3.04
N SER A 344 8.11 -23.56 -2.96
CA SER A 344 8.53 -22.77 -1.79
C SER A 344 7.63 -21.54 -1.62
N GLY A 345 6.34 -21.78 -1.34
CA GLY A 345 5.32 -20.80 -0.98
C GLY A 345 4.82 -19.92 -2.12
N VAL A 346 3.50 -19.80 -2.26
CA VAL A 346 2.92 -18.57 -2.81
C VAL A 346 3.08 -17.51 -1.73
N LYS A 347 3.82 -16.42 -2.02
CA LYS A 347 3.97 -15.28 -1.11
C LYS A 347 2.60 -14.82 -0.63
N LEU A 348 2.41 -14.75 0.70
CA LEU A 348 1.18 -14.30 1.35
C LEU A 348 -0.08 -15.02 0.83
N PRO A 349 -0.26 -16.34 1.12
CA PRO A 349 -1.44 -17.08 0.69
C PRO A 349 -2.74 -16.47 1.25
N PRO A 350 -3.95 -16.86 0.75
CA PRO A 350 -5.18 -16.37 1.35
C PRO A 350 -5.25 -16.71 2.84
N GLN A 351 -5.61 -15.73 3.67
CA GLN A 351 -5.63 -15.87 5.13
C GLN A 351 -6.74 -16.83 5.58
N HIS A 352 -7.85 -16.88 4.84
CA HIS A 352 -9.04 -17.68 5.16
C HIS A 352 -9.21 -18.87 4.20
N LEU A 353 -8.10 -19.39 3.64
CA LEU A 353 -8.14 -20.54 2.71
C LEU A 353 -8.82 -21.77 3.33
N SER A 354 -8.65 -22.01 4.63
CA SER A 354 -9.30 -23.11 5.36
C SER A 354 -10.82 -23.00 5.46
N GLU A 355 -11.38 -21.81 5.20
CA GLU A 355 -12.84 -21.57 5.16
C GLU A 355 -13.42 -21.81 3.75
N GLY A 356 -12.61 -22.35 2.84
CA GLY A 356 -13.00 -22.69 1.48
C GLY A 356 -13.31 -21.46 0.63
N HIS A 357 -14.24 -21.62 -0.32
CA HIS A 357 -14.55 -20.57 -1.30
C HIS A 357 -15.05 -19.26 -0.65
N ALA A 358 -15.76 -19.35 0.47
CA ALA A 358 -16.25 -18.17 1.17
C ALA A 358 -15.11 -17.35 1.79
N GLY A 359 -14.11 -18.02 2.38
CA GLY A 359 -12.94 -17.35 2.95
C GLY A 359 -12.07 -16.67 1.90
N VAL A 360 -11.79 -17.36 0.78
CA VAL A 360 -11.04 -16.77 -0.34
C VAL A 360 -11.76 -15.55 -0.92
N LEU A 361 -13.10 -15.59 -0.99
CA LEU A 361 -13.90 -14.44 -1.41
C LEU A 361 -13.79 -13.27 -0.41
N ALA A 362 -13.81 -13.55 0.89
CA ALA A 362 -13.61 -12.54 1.93
C ALA A 362 -12.20 -11.93 1.88
N ASP A 363 -11.18 -12.72 1.54
CA ASP A 363 -9.82 -12.22 1.32
C ASP A 363 -9.73 -11.28 0.10
N LEU A 364 -10.41 -11.60 -1.01
CA LEU A 364 -10.47 -10.67 -2.15
C LEU A 364 -11.19 -9.36 -1.81
N GLU A 365 -12.20 -9.41 -0.93
CA GLU A 365 -12.89 -8.21 -0.42
C GLU A 365 -11.98 -7.38 0.51
N SER A 366 -11.24 -8.02 1.42
CA SER A 366 -10.33 -7.33 2.35
C SER A 366 -9.16 -6.66 1.63
N LEU A 367 -8.70 -7.24 0.53
CA LEU A 367 -7.71 -6.66 -0.38
C LEU A 367 -8.25 -5.54 -1.28
N GLY A 368 -9.56 -5.28 -1.26
CA GLY A 368 -10.19 -4.23 -2.05
C GLY A 368 -10.49 -4.61 -3.51
N LEU A 369 -10.29 -5.87 -3.90
CA LEU A 369 -10.58 -6.31 -5.27
C LEU A 369 -12.09 -6.42 -5.52
N LEU A 370 -12.86 -6.72 -4.48
CA LEU A 370 -14.30 -6.92 -4.53
C LEU A 370 -15.02 -6.08 -3.50
N LYS A 371 -16.30 -5.78 -3.76
CA LYS A 371 -17.21 -5.12 -2.84
C LYS A 371 -18.57 -5.81 -2.84
N ARG A 372 -19.18 -5.95 -1.66
CA ARG A 372 -20.61 -6.30 -1.52
C ARG A 372 -21.46 -5.04 -1.63
N LEU A 373 -22.48 -5.11 -2.49
CA LEU A 373 -23.56 -4.12 -2.53
C LEU A 373 -24.54 -4.34 -1.37
N ASP A 374 -25.46 -3.39 -1.15
CA ASP A 374 -26.46 -3.47 -0.08
C ASP A 374 -27.32 -4.75 -0.16
N ASP A 375 -27.56 -5.25 -1.38
CA ASP A 375 -28.27 -6.49 -1.66
C ASP A 375 -27.37 -7.75 -1.70
N GLN A 376 -26.16 -7.65 -1.14
CA GLN A 376 -25.16 -8.72 -1.04
C GLN A 376 -24.54 -9.20 -2.36
N ARG A 377 -24.90 -8.61 -3.51
CA ARG A 377 -24.23 -8.92 -4.78
C ARG A 377 -22.78 -8.45 -4.76
N ILE A 378 -21.92 -9.23 -5.40
CA ILE A 378 -20.52 -8.92 -5.59
C ILE A 378 -20.35 -7.99 -6.78
N GLN A 379 -19.69 -6.86 -6.53
CA GLN A 379 -19.25 -5.90 -7.52
C GLN A 379 -17.71 -5.85 -7.55
N MET A 380 -17.16 -5.57 -8.73
CA MET A 380 -15.73 -5.32 -8.90
C MET A 380 -15.50 -3.90 -9.42
N PRO A 381 -14.58 -3.12 -8.83
CA PRO A 381 -14.18 -1.81 -9.34
C PRO A 381 -13.55 -1.91 -10.73
N ASP A 382 -13.65 -0.83 -11.51
CA ASP A 382 -13.21 -0.84 -12.91
C ASP A 382 -11.69 -1.09 -13.04
N VAL A 383 -10.88 -0.64 -12.06
CA VAL A 383 -9.43 -0.85 -12.02
C VAL A 383 -8.99 -2.31 -12.02
N TYR A 384 -9.85 -3.23 -11.55
CA TYR A 384 -9.60 -4.68 -11.60
C TYR A 384 -10.46 -5.37 -12.66
N ARG A 385 -11.73 -4.97 -12.77
CA ARG A 385 -12.74 -5.62 -13.64
C ARG A 385 -12.30 -5.67 -15.10
N ILE A 386 -11.69 -4.59 -15.60
CA ILE A 386 -11.29 -4.47 -17.00
C ILE A 386 -10.16 -5.45 -17.30
N ALA A 387 -9.04 -5.39 -16.56
CA ALA A 387 -7.88 -6.25 -16.78
C ALA A 387 -8.17 -7.75 -16.50
N PHE A 388 -8.99 -8.07 -15.50
CA PHE A 388 -9.45 -9.46 -15.30
C PHE A 388 -10.49 -9.92 -16.34
N GLY A 389 -10.95 -9.05 -17.23
CA GLY A 389 -11.84 -9.41 -18.33
C GLY A 389 -13.25 -9.78 -17.89
N LEU A 390 -13.77 -9.16 -16.82
CA LEU A 390 -15.13 -9.35 -16.33
C LEU A 390 -16.12 -8.42 -17.06
N GLY A 391 -17.27 -8.97 -17.43
CA GLY A 391 -18.39 -8.19 -17.98
C GLY A 391 -19.02 -7.26 -16.94
N ARG A 392 -19.83 -6.30 -17.41
CA ARG A 392 -20.65 -5.44 -16.54
C ARG A 392 -22.13 -5.57 -16.91
N ARG A 393 -23.00 -5.95 -15.96
CA ARG A 393 -24.47 -6.00 -16.19
C ARG A 393 -24.96 -4.58 -16.42
N GLY A 394 -25.66 -4.35 -17.54
CA GLY A 394 -26.12 -3.02 -17.96
C GLY A 394 -25.04 -2.12 -18.58
N GLY A 395 -23.81 -2.62 -18.76
CA GLY A 395 -22.73 -1.93 -19.49
C GLY A 395 -22.40 -2.63 -20.81
N VAL A 396 -21.82 -1.89 -21.75
CA VAL A 396 -21.30 -2.47 -23.00
C VAL A 396 -20.16 -3.43 -22.65
N LYS A 397 -20.17 -4.66 -23.21
CA LYS A 397 -19.07 -5.62 -23.04
C LYS A 397 -17.74 -4.95 -23.44
N PRO A 398 -16.64 -5.14 -22.68
CA PRO A 398 -15.31 -4.76 -23.15
C PRO A 398 -15.08 -5.43 -24.52
N LEU A 399 -14.74 -4.64 -25.53
CA LEU A 399 -14.35 -5.16 -26.83
C LEU A 399 -13.06 -5.98 -26.63
N LYS A 400 -13.03 -7.17 -27.22
CA LYS A 400 -11.89 -8.09 -27.17
C LYS A 400 -10.67 -7.52 -27.88
#